data_AF-A0A9E0J1H4-F1
#
_entry.id   AF-A0A9E0J1H4-F1
#
_cell.length_a   1.000
_cell.length_b   1.000
_cell.length_c   1.000
_cell.angle_alpha   90.00
_cell.angle_beta   90.00
_cell.angle_gamma   90.00
#
_symmetry.space_group_name_H-M   'P 1'
#
loop_
_entity.id
_entity.type
_entity.pdbx_description
1 polymer ?
#
loop_
_entity_poly.entity_id
_entity_poly.type
_entity_poly.pdbx_seq_one_letter_code
_entity_poly.pdbx_strand_id
1 'polypeptide(L)' 'MQHRHLNHQRYTLAAIDDVIIRGRWQDWAQLRQAVLADHCLLDKIAQVCRPRIVDPYAQRHHFWMNYVTEHRSAT' A
#
# COMPACT_ATOMS: atom_id res chain seq x y z
N MET A 1 16.88 -1.02 -20.68
CA MET A 1 17.41 -1.15 -19.30
C MET A 1 16.59 -0.28 -18.37
N GLN A 2 16.53 -0.66 -17.10
CA GLN A 2 15.46 -0.37 -16.14
C GLN A 2 15.45 1.08 -15.63
N HIS A 3 14.37 1.82 -15.91
CA HIS A 3 14.01 3.07 -15.22
C HIS A 3 12.90 2.87 -14.17
N ARG A 4 12.66 1.64 -13.68
CA ARG A 4 11.57 1.36 -12.72
C ARG A 4 11.86 1.79 -11.28
N HIS A 5 13.13 1.89 -10.87
CA HIS A 5 13.48 2.12 -9.47
C HIS A 5 13.48 3.59 -9.01
N LEU A 6 13.55 4.56 -9.93
CA LEU A 6 13.70 5.97 -9.55
C LEU A 6 12.37 6.66 -9.14
N ASN A 7 11.21 6.12 -9.55
CA ASN A 7 9.91 6.66 -9.13
C ASN A 7 9.48 6.20 -7.72
N HIS A 8 10.12 5.16 -7.17
CA HIS A 8 9.76 4.57 -5.89
C HIS A 8 10.11 5.43 -4.66
N GLN A 9 10.88 6.51 -4.83
CA GLN A 9 11.39 7.33 -3.72
C GLN A 9 10.28 8.05 -2.94
N ARG A 10 9.07 8.23 -3.51
CA ARG A 10 7.94 8.86 -2.81
C ARG A 10 7.13 7.91 -1.92
N TYR A 11 7.19 6.60 -2.15
CA TYR A 11 6.45 5.60 -1.37
C TYR A 11 7.43 4.70 -0.61
N THR A 12 8.05 5.30 0.42
CA THR A 12 8.74 4.53 1.47
C THR A 12 7.72 3.79 2.34
N LEU A 13 8.16 2.77 3.08
CA LEU A 13 7.27 2.02 3.98
C LEU A 13 6.62 2.95 5.03
N ALA A 14 7.39 3.90 5.57
CA ALA A 14 6.88 4.87 6.54
C ALA A 14 5.85 5.83 5.94
N ALA A 15 6.06 6.28 4.69
CA ALA A 15 5.09 7.14 4.01
C ALA A 15 3.78 6.39 3.71
N ILE A 16 3.87 5.11 3.34
CA ILE A 16 2.69 4.26 3.15
C ILE A 16 1.95 4.07 4.48
N ASP A 17 2.66 3.76 5.58
CA ASP A 17 2.03 3.60 6.90
C ASP A 17 1.34 4.89 7.36
N ASP A 18 1.98 6.04 7.16
CA ASP A 18 1.40 7.35 7.48
C ASP A 18 0.13 7.64 6.66
N VAL A 19 0.11 7.33 5.35
CA VAL A 19 -1.10 7.45 4.51
C VAL A 19 -2.22 6.54 5.01
N ILE A 20 -1.91 5.29 5.36
CA ILE A 20 -2.88 4.34 5.89
C ILE A 20 -3.44 4.82 7.23
N ILE A 21 -2.57 5.27 8.14
CA ILE A 21 -2.96 5.76 9.47
C ILE A 21 -3.77 7.04 9.37
N ARG A 22 -3.41 8.00 8.52
CA ARG A 22 -4.14 9.28 8.39
C ARG A 22 -5.56 9.10 7.86
N GLY A 23 -5.80 8.08 7.04
CA GLY A 23 -7.15 7.74 6.57
C GLY A 23 -7.82 8.82 5.70
N ARG A 24 -7.06 9.77 5.15
CA ARG A 24 -7.62 10.84 4.30
C ARG A 24 -7.95 10.28 2.93
N TRP A 25 -9.16 10.55 2.47
CA TRP A 25 -9.66 10.07 1.18
C TRP A 25 -8.71 10.37 0.01
N GLN A 26 -8.18 11.60 -0.06
CA GLN A 26 -7.27 12.02 -1.12
C GLN A 26 -5.94 11.25 -1.10
N ASP A 27 -5.40 10.98 0.10
CA ASP A 27 -4.15 10.24 0.26
C ASP A 27 -4.35 8.77 -0.17
N TRP A 28 -5.49 8.18 0.19
CA TRP A 28 -5.85 6.81 -0.21
C TRP A 28 -6.08 6.69 -1.72
N ALA A 29 -6.75 7.67 -2.33
CA ALA A 29 -6.96 7.70 -3.77
C ALA A 29 -5.63 7.82 -4.53
N GLN A 30 -4.71 8.65 -4.05
CA GLN A 30 -3.36 8.77 -4.63
C GLN A 30 -2.55 7.48 -4.48
N LEU A 31 -2.58 6.84 -3.30
CA LEU A 31 -1.91 5.56 -3.08
C LEU A 31 -2.46 4.48 -4.02
N ARG A 32 -3.78 4.42 -4.21
CA ARG A 32 -4.42 3.51 -5.17
C ARG A 32 -3.99 3.79 -6.60
N GLN A 33 -3.98 5.05 -7.03
CA GLN A 33 -3.52 5.42 -8.37
C GLN A 33 -2.06 5.02 -8.61
N ALA A 34 -1.20 5.21 -7.61
CA ALA A 34 0.19 4.79 -7.68
C ALA A 34 0.32 3.26 -7.82
N VAL A 35 -0.48 2.47 -7.08
CA VAL A 35 -0.51 1.01 -7.21
C VAL A 35 -0.94 0.56 -8.61
N LEU A 36 -1.95 1.22 -9.20
CA LEU A 36 -2.39 0.89 -10.57
C LEU A 36 -1.32 1.21 -11.62
N ALA A 37 -0.56 2.28 -11.42
CA ALA A 37 0.57 2.63 -12.27
C ALA A 37 1.78 1.69 -12.07
N ASP A 38 1.94 1.15 -10.86
CA ASP A 38 3.07 0.32 -10.47
C ASP A 38 2.69 -0.71 -9.40
N HIS A 39 2.39 -1.91 -9.88
CA HIS A 39 1.96 -3.04 -9.05
C HIS A 39 3.03 -3.48 -8.04
N CYS A 40 4.31 -3.11 -8.21
CA CYS A 40 5.35 -3.39 -7.21
C CYS A 40 5.09 -2.71 -5.87
N LEU A 41 4.25 -1.66 -5.83
CA LEU A 41 3.83 -1.03 -4.57
C LEU A 41 2.95 -1.94 -3.70
N LEU A 42 2.30 -2.96 -4.27
CA LEU A 42 1.53 -3.95 -3.51
C LEU A 42 2.41 -4.68 -2.50
N ASP A 43 3.68 -4.96 -2.83
CA ASP A 43 4.62 -5.63 -1.93
C ASP A 43 4.95 -4.78 -0.71
N LYS A 44 5.11 -3.47 -0.91
CA LYS A 44 5.37 -2.53 0.17
C LYS A 44 4.15 -2.34 1.06
N ILE A 45 2.96 -2.26 0.48
CA ILE A 45 1.70 -2.18 1.24
C ILE A 45 1.52 -3.44 2.08
N ALA A 46 1.74 -4.62 1.51
CA ALA A 46 1.72 -5.87 2.27
C ALA A 46 2.73 -5.87 3.42
N GLN A 47 3.96 -5.40 3.16
CA GLN A 47 4.99 -5.32 4.20
C GLN A 47 4.58 -4.41 5.37
N VAL A 48 3.93 -3.27 5.10
CA VAL A 48 3.41 -2.36 6.13
C VAL A 48 2.23 -2.96 6.89
N CYS A 49 1.32 -3.64 6.19
CA CYS A 49 0.09 -4.16 6.81
C CYS A 49 0.32 -5.45 7.59
N ARG A 50 1.24 -6.32 7.16
CA ARG A 50 1.49 -7.64 7.77
C ARG A 50 1.72 -7.62 9.29
N PRO A 51 2.53 -6.73 9.89
CA PRO A 51 2.68 -6.69 11.34
C PRO A 51 1.43 -6.20 12.08
N ARG A 52 0.47 -5.58 11.38
CA ARG A 52 -0.74 -4.99 11.97
C ARG A 52 -1.95 -5.94 11.94
N ILE A 53 -1.89 -7.05 11.20
CA ILE A 53 -3.02 -8.00 11.08
C ILE A 53 -3.38 -8.69 12.40
N VAL A 54 -2.46 -8.72 13.37
CA VAL A 54 -2.73 -9.29 14.69
C VAL A 54 -3.56 -8.37 15.58
N ASP A 55 -3.62 -7.08 15.26
CA ASP A 55 -4.38 -6.08 16.00
C ASP A 55 -5.80 -5.96 15.41
N PRO A 56 -6.86 -6.39 16.13
CA PRO A 56 -8.23 -6.32 15.64
C PRO A 56 -8.71 -4.87 15.43
N TYR A 57 -8.05 -3.88 16.01
CA TYR A 57 -8.41 -2.47 15.89
C TYR A 57 -7.69 -1.76 14.72
N ALA A 58 -6.72 -2.41 14.08
CA ALA A 58 -6.00 -1.87 12.92
C ALA A 58 -6.81 -1.99 11.61
N GLN A 59 -8.09 -1.61 11.63
CA GLN A 59 -9.06 -1.82 10.53
C GLN A 59 -8.58 -1.28 9.17
N ARG A 60 -7.83 -0.17 9.17
CA ARG A 60 -7.27 0.44 7.96
C ARG A 60 -6.20 -0.47 7.33
N HIS A 61 -5.34 -1.06 8.14
CA HIS A 61 -4.34 -2.03 7.67
C HIS A 61 -4.98 -3.32 7.19
N HIS A 62 -6.04 -3.79 7.86
CA HIS A 62 -6.84 -4.92 7.38
C HIS A 62 -7.45 -4.66 6.00
N PHE A 63 -8.04 -3.47 5.80
CA PHE A 63 -8.57 -3.06 4.50
C PHE A 63 -7.51 -3.11 3.40
N TRP A 64 -6.34 -2.51 3.63
CA TRP A 64 -5.26 -2.48 2.64
C TRP A 64 -4.63 -3.87 2.41
N MET A 65 -4.60 -4.75 3.42
CA MET A 65 -4.15 -6.13 3.24
C MET A 65 -5.12 -6.94 2.37
N ASN A 66 -6.43 -6.76 2.56
CA ASN A 66 -7.45 -7.37 1.70
C ASN A 66 -7.33 -6.82 0.27
N TYR A 67 -7.16 -5.51 0.12
CA TYR A 67 -6.92 -4.88 -1.17
C TYR A 67 -5.74 -5.50 -1.92
N VAL A 68 -4.61 -5.72 -1.23
CA VAL A 68 -3.44 -6.40 -1.83
C VAL A 68 -3.75 -7.84 -2.24
N THR A 69 -4.46 -8.58 -1.39
CA THR A 69 -4.82 -9.98 -1.66
C THR A 69 -5.69 -10.11 -2.91
N GLU A 70 -6.70 -9.26 -3.04
CA GLU A 70 -7.58 -9.21 -4.21
C GLU A 70 -6.81 -8.87 -5.49
N HIS A 71 -5.93 -7.86 -5.46
CA HIS A 71 -5.21 -7.42 -6.66
C HIS A 71 -4.11 -8.39 -7.09
N ARG A 72 -3.57 -9.19 -6.17
CA ARG A 72 -2.64 -10.29 -6.51
C ARG A 72 -3.34 -11.48 -7.11
N SER A 73 -4.59 -11.74 -6.72
CA SER A 73 -5.38 -12.86 -7.27
C SER A 73 -5.93 -12.55 -8.67
N ALA A 74 -5.99 -11.27 -9.04
CA ALA A 74 -6.49 -10.79 -10.32
C ALA A 74 -5.41 -10.65 -11.42
N THR A 75 -4.14 -10.99 -11.13
CA THR A 75 -3.00 -10.93 -12.08
C THR A 75 -2.51 -12.33 -12.42
#